data_AF-A0A2G2XDZ5-F1
#
_entry.id   AF-A0A2G2XDZ5-F1
#
_cell.length_a   1.000
_cell.length_b   1.000
_cell.length_c   1.000
_cell.angle_alpha   90.00
_cell.angle_beta   90.00
_cell.angle_gamma   90.00
#
_symmetry.space_group_name_H-M   'P 1'
#
loop_
_entity.id
_entity.type
_entity.pdbx_description
1 polymer ?
#
loop_
_entity_poly.entity_id
_entity_poly.type
_entity_poly.pdbx_seq_one_letter_code
_entity_poly.pdbx_strand_id
1 'polypeptide(L)'
;MMAYAFTVKQGLVSGIGLGVVLLILLSTYGLAIWYGSKLIIEKGYHGGDVINVLMAIMTGGMSLGQTTPSLNAFAAGQAAAYKMFETINKKPLVDTSDMSGVVLADIDGEIELKDVYFRYPSRLDVQIFSGFSLVVPSGKTVALVGQSGSGRSTIISLLERFYDPEAGDVLLDGINLKKYQLKWLRQQMGLVSQEPILFATTIKENISCGKENATEEEISAAIEIANAANFIEQLPQGLDTKVGEHGTQLSDGQKQRLAIARAILKNPKILLLDEATSALDAESERIVQEALEKVMEKRTIVVVAHRLTTIRNADYIAVLHAGKLLEQAIGVSQSTTIAPNVNKAKDSIASIFGILDIKPKIDSSFDVGTTLVVVRGDIEFKHVSYRYATRPDVQIFKDLCLTIPSGKNQYYLTRQFVITLPTADKGKQQKKRSFKQQNQQIHNFISSLPQGYDTSVGERGIQLLGGRKQRIAIARPILKDPKILLLDEETSALDAESEHIVQDALDRIM
;
A
#
# COMPACT_ATOMS: atom_id res chain seq x y z
N MET A 1 -27.97 22.40 -28.89
CA MET A 1 -28.98 23.47 -29.04
C MET A 1 -29.27 24.24 -27.74
N MET A 2 -29.52 23.59 -26.59
CA MET A 2 -29.80 24.32 -25.33
C MET A 2 -28.68 25.26 -24.85
N ALA A 3 -27.41 24.81 -24.91
CA ALA A 3 -26.28 25.65 -24.53
C ALA A 3 -26.18 26.92 -25.42
N TYR A 4 -26.40 26.79 -26.73
CA TYR A 4 -26.39 27.92 -27.66
C TYR A 4 -27.51 28.93 -27.35
N ALA A 5 -28.74 28.45 -27.15
CA ALA A 5 -29.87 29.32 -26.80
C ALA A 5 -29.66 30.05 -25.46
N PHE A 6 -29.01 29.39 -24.48
CA PHE A 6 -28.64 30.01 -23.21
C PHE A 6 -27.57 31.08 -23.40
N THR A 7 -26.50 30.80 -24.16
CA THR A 7 -25.44 31.79 -24.44
C THR A 7 -25.99 33.02 -25.17
N VAL A 8 -26.93 32.85 -26.11
CA VAL A 8 -27.57 33.98 -26.81
C VAL A 8 -28.37 34.84 -25.85
N LYS A 9 -29.15 34.24 -24.95
CA LYS A 9 -29.89 34.99 -23.91
C LYS A 9 -28.95 35.68 -22.92
N GLN A 10 -27.90 35.00 -22.48
CA GLN A 10 -26.88 35.58 -21.60
C GLN A 10 -26.19 36.77 -22.27
N GLY A 11 -25.83 36.65 -23.56
CA GLY A 11 -25.24 37.74 -24.34
C GLY A 11 -26.16 38.95 -24.44
N LEU A 12 -27.46 38.73 -24.70
CA LEU A 12 -28.47 39.79 -24.74
C LEU A 12 -28.59 40.50 -23.38
N VAL A 13 -28.71 39.74 -22.29
CA VAL A 13 -28.83 40.29 -20.93
C VAL A 13 -27.58 41.05 -20.52
N SER A 14 -26.39 40.50 -20.77
CA SER A 14 -25.12 41.18 -20.50
C SER A 14 -24.95 42.45 -21.32
N GLY A 15 -25.35 42.43 -22.60
CA GLY A 15 -25.29 43.58 -23.48
C GLY A 15 -26.23 44.72 -23.05
N ILE A 16 -27.49 44.39 -22.72
CA ILE A 16 -28.45 45.35 -22.17
C ILE A 16 -27.93 45.91 -20.84
N GLY A 17 -27.41 45.04 -19.96
CA GLY A 17 -26.83 45.44 -18.68
C GLY A 17 -25.70 46.46 -18.85
N LEU A 18 -24.73 46.17 -19.74
CA LEU A 18 -23.64 47.09 -20.03
C LEU A 18 -24.13 48.41 -20.64
N GLY A 19 -25.09 48.35 -21.55
CA GLY A 19 -25.69 49.54 -22.17
C GLY A 19 -26.40 50.46 -21.16
N VAL A 20 -27.17 49.88 -20.23
CA VAL A 20 -27.84 50.64 -19.16
C VAL A 20 -26.82 51.31 -18.23
N VAL A 21 -25.76 50.60 -17.84
CA VAL A 21 -24.69 51.17 -17.00
C VAL A 21 -24.02 52.36 -17.69
N LEU A 22 -23.69 52.24 -18.98
CA LEU A 22 -23.08 53.33 -19.75
C LEU A 22 -24.03 54.52 -19.93
N LEU A 23 -25.33 54.27 -20.15
CA LEU A 23 -26.33 55.32 -20.27
C LEU A 23 -26.43 56.12 -18.97
N ILE A 24 -26.50 55.44 -17.82
CA ILE A 24 -26.56 56.09 -16.50
C ILE A 24 -25.30 56.93 -16.27
N LEU A 25 -24.12 56.38 -16.60
CA LEU A 25 -22.85 57.07 -16.45
C LEU A 25 -22.81 58.38 -17.23
N LEU A 26 -23.09 58.33 -18.54
CA LEU A 26 -23.08 59.49 -19.42
C LEU A 26 -24.16 60.51 -19.04
N SER A 27 -25.34 60.03 -18.63
CA SER A 27 -26.44 60.90 -18.18
C SER A 27 -26.08 61.64 -16.90
N THR A 28 -25.40 60.97 -15.96
CA THR A 28 -24.93 61.58 -14.71
C THR A 28 -23.85 62.63 -14.99
N TYR A 29 -22.95 62.38 -15.95
CA TYR A 29 -21.97 63.37 -16.38
C TYR A 29 -22.61 64.59 -17.03
N GLY A 30 -23.57 64.38 -17.93
CA GLY A 30 -24.35 65.45 -18.54
C GLY A 30 -25.05 66.32 -17.48
N LEU A 31 -25.68 65.68 -16.49
CA LEU A 31 -26.34 66.37 -15.38
C LEU A 31 -25.35 67.17 -14.51
N ALA A 32 -24.20 66.59 -14.19
CA ALA A 32 -23.18 67.22 -13.37
C ALA A 32 -22.57 68.46 -14.04
N ILE A 33 -22.30 68.39 -15.35
CA ILE A 33 -21.81 69.54 -16.13
C ILE A 33 -22.89 70.61 -16.24
N TRP A 34 -24.15 70.23 -16.52
CA TRP A 34 -25.25 71.19 -16.59
C TRP A 34 -25.47 71.93 -15.27
N TYR A 35 -25.51 71.22 -14.15
CA TYR A 35 -25.66 71.83 -12.84
C TYR A 35 -24.42 72.64 -12.43
N GLY A 36 -23.23 72.16 -12.76
CA GLY A 36 -21.97 72.88 -12.59
C GLY A 36 -21.95 74.22 -13.33
N SER A 37 -22.47 74.25 -14.56
CA SER A 37 -22.62 75.49 -15.35
C SER A 37 -23.55 76.50 -14.65
N LYS A 38 -24.67 76.04 -14.07
CA LYS A 38 -25.58 76.89 -13.31
C LYS A 38 -24.93 77.50 -12.07
N LEU A 39 -24.09 76.74 -11.36
CA LEU A 39 -23.34 77.21 -10.18
C LEU A 39 -22.32 78.32 -10.52
N ILE A 40 -21.69 78.24 -11.70
CA ILE A 40 -20.77 79.28 -12.18
C ILE A 40 -21.54 80.58 -12.42
N ILE A 41 -22.70 80.51 -13.10
CA ILE A 41 -23.50 81.67 -13.48
C ILE A 41 -24.17 82.33 -12.27
N GLU A 42 -24.78 81.55 -11.37
CA GLU A 42 -25.65 82.08 -10.31
C GLU A 42 -24.94 82.29 -8.96
N LYS A 43 -23.86 81.54 -8.69
CA LYS A 43 -23.18 81.55 -7.38
C LYS A 43 -21.70 81.95 -7.44
N GLY A 44 -21.18 82.28 -8.63
CA GLY A 44 -19.81 82.79 -8.79
C GLY A 44 -18.71 81.75 -8.60
N TYR A 45 -18.99 80.45 -8.76
CA TYR A 45 -17.97 79.41 -8.75
C TYR A 45 -16.99 79.57 -9.92
N HIS A 46 -15.71 79.23 -9.72
CA HIS A 46 -14.75 79.16 -10.83
C HIS A 46 -14.90 77.84 -11.59
N GLY A 47 -14.80 77.89 -12.93
CA GLY A 47 -14.92 76.70 -13.78
C GLY A 47 -13.88 75.62 -13.47
N GLY A 48 -12.69 76.02 -13.00
CA GLY A 48 -11.66 75.09 -12.54
C GLY A 48 -12.10 74.25 -11.33
N ASP A 49 -12.82 74.84 -10.39
CA ASP A 49 -13.29 74.15 -9.17
C ASP A 49 -14.35 73.09 -9.50
N VAL A 50 -15.26 73.41 -10.43
CA VAL A 50 -16.31 72.49 -10.89
C VAL A 50 -15.69 71.27 -11.60
N ILE A 51 -14.72 71.52 -12.49
CA ILE A 51 -14.01 70.43 -13.20
C ILE A 51 -13.19 69.59 -12.22
N ASN A 52 -12.51 70.22 -11.26
CA ASN A 52 -11.73 69.51 -10.24
C ASN A 52 -12.61 68.59 -9.40
N VAL A 53 -13.77 69.08 -8.93
CA VAL A 53 -14.72 68.26 -8.16
C VAL A 53 -15.25 67.10 -8.99
N LEU A 54 -15.61 67.34 -10.26
CA LEU A 54 -16.08 66.30 -11.17
C LEU A 54 -15.02 65.20 -11.37
N MET A 55 -13.78 65.60 -11.66
CA MET A 55 -12.66 64.68 -11.88
C MET A 55 -12.28 63.90 -10.61
N ALA A 56 -12.34 64.54 -9.44
CA ALA A 56 -12.09 63.88 -8.16
C ALA A 56 -13.13 62.79 -7.87
N ILE A 57 -14.43 63.08 -8.08
CA ILE A 57 -15.51 62.11 -7.88
C ILE A 57 -15.38 60.95 -8.89
N MET A 58 -15.09 61.25 -10.16
CA MET A 58 -14.93 60.23 -11.21
C MET A 58 -13.75 59.31 -10.92
N THR A 59 -12.59 59.88 -10.61
CA THR A 59 -11.37 59.11 -10.32
C THR A 59 -11.58 58.27 -9.07
N GLY A 60 -12.14 58.85 -8.00
CA GLY A 60 -12.43 58.13 -6.75
C GLY A 60 -13.42 56.98 -6.92
N GLY A 61 -14.52 57.20 -7.67
CA GLY A 61 -15.51 56.16 -7.96
C GLY A 61 -14.94 55.03 -8.81
N MET A 62 -14.15 55.36 -9.85
CA MET A 62 -13.49 54.36 -10.69
C MET A 62 -12.47 53.54 -9.90
N SER A 63 -11.64 54.19 -9.07
CA SER A 63 -10.68 53.51 -8.20
C SER A 63 -11.37 52.55 -7.22
N LEU A 64 -12.51 52.94 -6.62
CA LEU A 64 -13.28 52.05 -5.73
C LEU A 64 -13.86 50.84 -6.48
N GLY A 65 -14.31 51.02 -7.72
CA GLY A 65 -14.72 49.89 -8.56
C GLY A 65 -13.58 48.90 -8.79
N GLN A 66 -12.37 49.42 -9.06
CA GLN A 66 -11.17 48.62 -9.32
C GLN A 66 -10.61 47.87 -8.10
N THR A 67 -11.01 48.21 -6.86
CA THR A 67 -10.60 47.45 -5.66
C THR A 67 -11.48 46.22 -5.40
N THR A 68 -12.62 46.08 -6.08
CA THR A 68 -13.54 44.94 -5.90
C THR A 68 -12.88 43.58 -6.13
N PRO A 69 -12.04 43.36 -7.17
CA PRO A 69 -11.33 42.09 -7.34
C PRO A 69 -10.40 41.76 -6.16
N SER A 70 -9.79 42.76 -5.52
CA SER A 70 -8.94 42.56 -4.34
C SER A 70 -9.74 42.06 -3.14
N LEU A 71 -10.98 42.52 -2.97
CA LEU A 71 -11.88 42.01 -1.92
C LEU A 71 -12.23 40.54 -2.15
N ASN A 72 -12.51 40.14 -3.39
CA ASN A 72 -12.76 38.74 -3.73
C ASN A 72 -11.53 37.86 -3.49
N ALA A 73 -10.33 38.34 -3.85
CA ALA A 73 -9.08 37.64 -3.60
C ALA A 73 -8.84 37.47 -2.08
N PHE A 74 -9.15 38.49 -1.28
CA PHE A 74 -9.03 38.42 0.17
C PHE A 74 -9.98 37.37 0.77
N ALA A 75 -11.25 37.33 0.34
CA ALA A 75 -12.21 36.34 0.80
C ALA A 75 -11.76 34.90 0.44
N ALA A 76 -11.27 34.68 -0.78
CA ALA A 76 -10.72 33.40 -1.20
C ALA A 76 -9.48 33.01 -0.38
N GLY A 77 -8.60 33.98 -0.11
CA GLY A 77 -7.43 33.80 0.75
C GLY A 77 -7.80 33.40 2.18
N GLN A 78 -8.83 34.04 2.76
CA GLN A 78 -9.32 33.71 4.09
C GLN A 78 -9.88 32.28 4.16
N ALA A 79 -10.65 31.85 3.15
CA ALA A 79 -11.19 30.49 3.08
C ALA A 79 -10.09 29.43 2.95
N ALA A 80 -9.03 29.72 2.18
CA ALA A 80 -7.87 28.84 2.08
C ALA A 80 -7.08 28.78 3.41
N ALA A 81 -6.85 29.94 4.03
CA ALA A 81 -6.15 30.06 5.29
C ALA A 81 -6.87 29.32 6.43
N TYR A 82 -8.21 29.36 6.46
CA TYR A 82 -9.01 28.66 7.48
C TYR A 82 -8.67 27.16 7.54
N LYS A 83 -8.65 26.46 6.39
CA LYS A 83 -8.32 25.03 6.34
C LYS A 83 -6.88 24.73 6.77
N MET A 84 -5.95 25.63 6.41
CA MET A 84 -4.55 25.51 6.83
C MET A 84 -4.42 25.66 8.35
N PHE A 85 -5.03 26.69 8.93
CA PHE A 85 -5.01 26.91 10.38
C PHE A 85 -5.77 25.84 11.16
N GLU A 86 -6.87 25.31 10.62
CA GLU A 86 -7.57 24.17 11.20
C GLU A 86 -6.66 22.95 11.33
N THR A 87 -5.83 22.68 10.31
CA THR A 87 -4.85 21.58 10.34
C THR A 87 -3.70 21.87 11.29
N ILE A 88 -3.14 23.08 11.28
CA ILE A 88 -2.03 23.50 12.14
C ILE A 88 -2.42 23.47 13.62
N ASN A 89 -3.63 23.92 13.96
CA ASN A 89 -4.10 24.02 15.33
C ASN A 89 -4.67 22.69 15.87
N LYS A 90 -4.80 21.66 15.01
CA LYS A 90 -5.31 20.35 15.42
C LYS A 90 -4.29 19.65 16.32
N LYS A 91 -4.66 19.44 17.58
CA LYS A 91 -3.86 18.66 18.53
C LYS A 91 -4.09 17.16 18.32
N PRO A 92 -3.05 16.36 18.03
CA PRO A 92 -3.19 14.91 17.94
C PRO A 92 -3.43 14.31 19.33
N LEU A 93 -4.15 13.18 19.38
CA LEU A 93 -4.33 12.41 20.62
C LEU A 93 -3.02 11.77 21.08
N VAL A 94 -2.21 11.32 20.12
CA VAL A 94 -0.89 10.75 20.32
C VAL A 94 0.12 11.75 19.74
N ASP A 95 0.70 12.58 20.62
CA ASP A 95 1.65 13.61 20.23
C ASP A 95 3.08 13.07 20.21
N THR A 96 3.72 13.09 19.04
CA THR A 96 5.13 12.67 18.88
C THR A 96 6.13 13.73 19.30
N SER A 97 5.70 14.99 19.42
CA SER A 97 6.55 16.11 19.81
C SER A 97 6.62 16.33 21.31
N ASP A 98 5.74 15.68 22.07
CA ASP A 98 5.73 15.73 23.52
C ASP A 98 6.91 14.93 24.11
N MET A 99 7.71 15.61 24.93
CA MET A 99 8.90 15.09 25.59
C MET A 99 8.69 14.87 27.10
N SER A 100 7.46 14.99 27.61
CA SER A 100 7.14 14.92 29.04
C SER A 100 7.04 13.51 29.62
N GLY A 101 7.07 12.47 28.78
CA GLY A 101 6.93 11.07 29.20
C GLY A 101 8.18 10.48 29.87
N VAL A 102 8.01 9.33 30.50
CA VAL A 102 9.08 8.59 31.16
C VAL A 102 10.08 8.06 30.13
N VAL A 103 11.37 8.16 30.47
CA VAL A 103 12.50 7.60 29.72
C VAL A 103 13.29 6.72 30.69
N LEU A 104 13.51 5.45 30.34
CA LEU A 104 14.33 4.54 31.13
C LEU A 104 15.72 4.40 30.52
N ALA A 105 16.70 4.07 31.36
CA ALA A 105 18.08 3.84 30.92
C ALA A 105 18.22 2.52 30.17
N ASP A 106 17.50 1.49 30.60
CA ASP A 106 17.41 0.20 29.93
C ASP A 106 16.01 -0.40 30.15
N ILE A 107 15.66 -1.37 29.30
CA ILE A 107 14.44 -2.17 29.40
C ILE A 107 14.76 -3.66 29.29
N ASP A 108 13.99 -4.46 30.00
CA ASP A 108 14.01 -5.91 29.87
C ASP A 108 13.28 -6.32 28.59
N GLY A 109 12.21 -5.61 28.24
CA GLY A 109 11.47 -5.82 26.99
C GLY A 109 10.35 -6.84 27.12
N GLU A 110 9.77 -7.01 28.31
CA GLU A 110 8.54 -7.77 28.50
C GLU A 110 7.33 -6.94 28.03
N ILE A 111 6.47 -7.53 27.22
CA ILE A 111 5.27 -6.87 26.69
C ILE A 111 4.04 -7.59 27.22
N GLU A 112 3.07 -6.83 27.72
CA GLU A 112 1.79 -7.34 28.16
C GLU A 112 0.65 -6.51 27.56
N LEU A 113 -0.26 -7.17 26.85
CA LEU A 113 -1.57 -6.64 26.50
C LEU A 113 -2.55 -7.20 27.54
N LYS A 114 -3.30 -6.32 28.20
CA LYS A 114 -4.20 -6.68 29.30
C LYS A 114 -5.61 -6.19 29.05
N ASP A 115 -6.51 -7.13 28.81
CA ASP A 115 -7.95 -6.92 28.58
C ASP A 115 -8.23 -5.81 27.56
N VAL A 116 -7.50 -5.84 26.44
CA VAL A 116 -7.52 -4.79 25.43
C VAL A 116 -8.82 -4.83 24.61
N TYR A 117 -9.48 -3.68 24.51
CA TYR A 117 -10.60 -3.42 23.61
C TYR A 117 -10.19 -2.39 22.56
N PHE A 118 -10.40 -2.71 21.29
CA PHE A 118 -9.96 -1.84 20.21
C PHE A 118 -10.84 -1.89 18.97
N ARG A 119 -11.03 -0.70 18.37
CA ARG A 119 -11.66 -0.44 17.07
C ARG A 119 -10.80 0.55 16.30
N TYR A 120 -10.74 0.41 14.98
CA TYR A 120 -10.11 1.43 14.15
C TYR A 120 -11.04 2.66 14.02
N PRO A 121 -10.52 3.90 14.17
CA PRO A 121 -11.35 5.11 14.05
C PRO A 121 -12.05 5.27 12.69
N SER A 122 -11.51 4.64 11.65
CA SER A 122 -12.10 4.63 10.30
C SER A 122 -13.31 3.69 10.17
N ARG A 123 -13.50 2.75 11.11
CA ARG A 123 -14.56 1.73 11.11
C ARG A 123 -14.99 1.40 12.55
N LEU A 124 -15.74 2.32 13.16
CA LEU A 124 -16.22 2.19 14.54
C LEU A 124 -17.27 1.08 14.75
N ASP A 125 -17.81 0.54 13.66
CA ASP A 125 -18.77 -0.57 13.63
C ASP A 125 -18.11 -1.94 13.81
N VAL A 126 -16.79 -2.04 13.61
CA VAL A 126 -16.05 -3.31 13.66
C VAL A 126 -15.14 -3.36 14.89
N GLN A 127 -15.49 -4.24 15.84
CA GLN A 127 -14.64 -4.56 16.98
C GLN A 127 -13.50 -5.48 16.55
N ILE A 128 -12.25 -5.04 16.73
CA ILE A 128 -11.07 -5.87 16.44
C ILE A 128 -10.65 -6.67 17.66
N PHE A 129 -10.60 -6.07 18.85
CA PHE A 129 -10.29 -6.78 20.10
C PHE A 129 -11.39 -6.58 21.13
N SER A 130 -11.76 -7.65 21.85
CA SER A 130 -12.85 -7.65 22.84
C SER A 130 -12.38 -8.27 24.16
N GLY A 131 -11.47 -7.60 24.87
CA GLY A 131 -10.82 -8.14 26.06
C GLY A 131 -9.67 -9.08 25.70
N PHE A 132 -8.80 -8.63 24.79
CA PHE A 132 -7.64 -9.41 24.34
C PHE A 132 -6.49 -9.28 25.34
N SER A 133 -5.92 -10.42 25.76
CA SER A 133 -4.78 -10.48 26.67
C SER A 133 -3.68 -11.35 26.08
N LEU A 134 -2.43 -10.89 26.13
CA LEU A 134 -1.24 -11.59 25.62
C LEU A 134 -0.01 -11.13 26.40
N VAL A 135 0.84 -12.09 26.78
CA VAL A 135 2.15 -11.82 27.37
C VAL A 135 3.25 -12.31 26.43
N VAL A 136 4.23 -11.45 26.18
CA VAL A 136 5.44 -11.73 25.41
C VAL A 136 6.61 -11.57 26.37
N PRO A 137 7.19 -12.69 26.87
CA PRO A 137 8.29 -12.61 27.82
C PRO A 137 9.53 -11.95 27.22
N SER A 138 10.32 -11.29 28.08
CA SER A 138 11.59 -10.67 27.69
C SER A 138 12.54 -11.69 27.00
N GLY A 139 13.15 -11.27 25.88
CA GLY A 139 14.14 -12.06 25.15
C GLY A 139 13.59 -13.30 24.43
N LYS A 140 12.26 -13.44 24.35
CA LYS A 140 11.58 -14.58 23.73
C LYS A 140 10.89 -14.17 22.42
N THR A 141 10.76 -15.15 21.53
CA THR A 141 10.04 -14.98 20.25
C THR A 141 8.62 -15.51 20.37
N VAL A 142 7.63 -14.65 20.10
CA VAL A 142 6.22 -15.02 20.04
C VAL A 142 5.71 -14.89 18.60
N ALA A 143 5.23 -15.99 18.04
CA ALA A 143 4.59 -16.04 16.73
C ALA A 143 3.07 -15.85 16.84
N LEU A 144 2.53 -14.88 16.11
CA LEU A 144 1.11 -14.59 16.00
C LEU A 144 0.53 -15.30 14.76
N VAL A 145 -0.40 -16.22 14.97
CA VAL A 145 -1.03 -17.04 13.92
C VAL A 145 -2.53 -16.85 13.97
N GLY A 146 -3.22 -16.83 12.82
CA GLY A 146 -4.66 -16.64 12.77
C GLY A 146 -5.16 -16.30 11.37
N GLN A 147 -6.48 -16.34 11.18
CA GLN A 147 -7.11 -15.96 9.90
C GLN A 147 -6.83 -14.50 9.54
N SER A 148 -6.98 -14.15 8.26
CA SER A 148 -6.96 -12.75 7.84
C SER A 148 -8.05 -11.95 8.58
N GLY A 149 -7.70 -10.76 9.06
CA GLY A 149 -8.61 -9.93 9.86
C GLY A 149 -8.73 -10.30 11.35
N SER A 150 -7.99 -11.30 11.83
CA SER A 150 -7.98 -11.69 13.27
C SER A 150 -7.35 -10.68 14.23
N GLY A 151 -6.70 -9.61 13.71
CA GLY A 151 -6.08 -8.55 14.52
C GLY A 151 -4.56 -8.66 14.70
N ARG A 152 -3.87 -9.59 14.03
CA ARG A 152 -2.40 -9.80 14.20
C ARG A 152 -1.57 -8.53 14.01
N SER A 153 -1.69 -7.84 12.88
CA SER A 153 -0.98 -6.57 12.63
C SER A 153 -1.51 -5.40 13.49
N THR A 154 -2.71 -5.54 14.07
CA THR A 154 -3.24 -4.58 15.04
C THR A 154 -2.47 -4.63 16.36
N ILE A 155 -1.97 -5.79 16.78
CA ILE A 155 -1.07 -5.89 17.95
C ILE A 155 0.15 -4.99 17.73
N ILE A 156 0.82 -5.13 16.59
CA ILE A 156 1.97 -4.28 16.22
C ILE A 156 1.60 -2.79 16.25
N SER A 157 0.44 -2.44 15.70
CA SER A 157 -0.05 -1.04 15.69
C SER A 157 -0.25 -0.45 17.09
N LEU A 158 -0.67 -1.28 18.06
CA LEU A 158 -0.84 -0.88 19.46
C LEU A 158 0.50 -0.80 20.20
N LEU A 159 1.44 -1.71 19.91
CA LEU A 159 2.79 -1.68 20.48
C LEU A 159 3.59 -0.44 20.05
N GLU A 160 3.54 -0.11 18.75
CA GLU A 160 4.11 1.14 18.21
C GLU A 160 3.31 2.40 18.62
N ARG A 161 2.20 2.18 19.35
CA ARG A 161 1.25 3.21 19.79
C ARG A 161 0.86 4.14 18.64
N PHE A 162 0.56 3.57 17.47
CA PHE A 162 -0.12 4.30 16.40
C PHE A 162 -1.57 4.60 16.76
N TYR A 163 -2.14 3.74 17.60
CA TYR A 163 -3.45 3.91 18.21
C TYR A 163 -3.36 3.59 19.69
N ASP A 164 -4.18 4.25 20.49
CA ASP A 164 -4.43 3.86 21.88
C ASP A 164 -5.65 2.92 21.91
N PRO A 165 -5.67 1.91 22.79
CA PRO A 165 -6.85 1.08 23.00
C PRO A 165 -8.00 1.88 23.62
N GLU A 166 -9.25 1.47 23.33
CA GLU A 166 -10.46 2.07 23.90
C GLU A 166 -10.59 1.75 25.40
N ALA A 167 -10.26 0.51 25.77
CA ALA A 167 -10.18 0.04 27.14
C ALA A 167 -9.08 -1.04 27.27
N GLY A 168 -8.66 -1.31 28.51
CA GLY A 168 -7.51 -2.15 28.80
C GLY A 168 -6.18 -1.40 28.66
N ASP A 169 -5.10 -2.13 28.91
CA ASP A 169 -3.75 -1.57 28.99
C ASP A 169 -2.78 -2.31 28.06
N VAL A 170 -1.84 -1.57 27.48
CA VAL A 170 -0.67 -2.12 26.81
C VAL A 170 0.54 -1.67 27.64
N LEU A 171 1.32 -2.63 28.09
CA LEU A 171 2.38 -2.48 29.08
C LEU A 171 3.71 -2.91 28.48
N LEU A 172 4.76 -2.17 28.84
CA LEU A 172 6.16 -2.53 28.61
C LEU A 172 6.87 -2.50 29.96
N ASP A 173 7.42 -3.64 30.37
CA ASP A 173 8.02 -3.88 31.69
C ASP A 173 7.09 -3.43 32.84
N GLY A 174 5.81 -3.78 32.74
CA GLY A 174 4.77 -3.42 33.72
C GLY A 174 4.32 -1.96 33.72
N ILE A 175 4.87 -1.10 32.85
CA ILE A 175 4.49 0.32 32.73
C ILE A 175 3.66 0.52 31.47
N ASN A 176 2.51 1.20 31.61
CA ASN A 176 1.64 1.51 30.48
C ASN A 176 2.35 2.39 29.43
N LEU A 177 2.23 2.01 28.14
CA LEU A 177 2.80 2.72 26.99
C LEU A 177 2.45 4.22 26.94
N LYS A 178 1.30 4.60 27.50
CA LYS A 178 0.84 6.00 27.62
C LYS A 178 1.74 6.87 28.48
N LYS A 179 2.48 6.28 29.42
CA LYS A 179 3.37 7.00 30.35
C LYS A 179 4.76 7.26 29.77
N TYR A 180 5.18 6.50 28.77
CA TYR A 180 6.50 6.67 28.15
C TYR A 180 6.54 7.85 27.19
N GLN A 181 7.72 8.44 27.03
CA GLN A 181 7.98 9.37 25.94
C GLN A 181 7.92 8.63 24.61
N LEU A 182 7.03 9.05 23.69
CA LEU A 182 6.73 8.29 22.48
C LEU A 182 7.94 8.12 21.54
N LYS A 183 8.76 9.18 21.38
CA LYS A 183 10.00 9.09 20.58
C LYS A 183 10.94 8.02 21.14
N TRP A 184 11.12 7.99 22.47
CA TRP A 184 11.98 7.00 23.12
C TRP A 184 11.39 5.59 23.05
N LEU A 185 10.08 5.43 23.30
CA LEU A 185 9.39 4.13 23.18
C LEU A 185 9.64 3.51 21.81
N ARG A 186 9.40 4.29 20.75
CA ARG A 186 9.62 3.83 19.38
C ARG A 186 11.09 3.62 19.07
N GLN A 187 12.04 4.24 19.76
CA GLN A 187 13.47 3.92 19.60
C GLN A 187 13.80 2.52 20.10
N GLN A 188 13.09 2.02 21.12
CA GLN A 188 13.28 0.67 21.65
C GLN A 188 12.69 -0.43 20.77
N MET A 189 11.86 -0.08 19.78
CA MET A 189 11.17 -1.00 18.88
C MET A 189 11.67 -0.88 17.44
N GLY A 190 11.90 -2.01 16.76
CA GLY A 190 12.19 -2.04 15.33
C GLY A 190 11.08 -2.74 14.56
N LEU A 191 10.43 -2.03 13.65
CA LEU A 191 9.39 -2.59 12.80
C LEU A 191 9.93 -2.95 11.42
N VAL A 192 9.72 -4.20 11.01
CA VAL A 192 9.91 -4.67 9.63
C VAL A 192 8.55 -5.06 9.07
N SER A 193 8.04 -4.23 8.16
CA SER A 193 6.73 -4.41 7.54
C SER A 193 6.76 -5.36 6.34
N GLN A 194 5.59 -5.83 5.93
CA GLN A 194 5.39 -6.70 4.76
C GLN A 194 5.87 -6.03 3.47
N GLU A 195 5.47 -4.77 3.26
CA GLU A 195 5.90 -3.95 2.13
C GLU A 195 6.86 -2.85 2.61
N PRO A 196 8.17 -3.00 2.41
CA PRO A 196 9.17 -2.05 2.88
C PRO A 196 9.13 -0.78 2.03
N ILE A 197 8.91 0.36 2.69
CA ILE A 197 8.91 1.67 2.02
C ILE A 197 10.31 2.27 2.07
N LEU A 198 10.85 2.61 0.90
CA LEU A 198 12.10 3.38 0.78
C LEU A 198 11.78 4.82 0.40
N PHE A 199 12.47 5.77 1.00
CA PHE A 199 12.41 7.18 0.62
C PHE A 199 13.14 7.39 -0.71
N ALA A 200 12.73 8.40 -1.47
CA ALA A 200 13.31 8.76 -2.75
C ALA A 200 14.68 9.47 -2.59
N THR A 201 15.63 8.78 -1.98
CA THR A 201 16.97 9.25 -1.57
C THR A 201 18.02 8.15 -1.83
N THR A 202 19.26 8.33 -1.37
CA THR A 202 20.31 7.29 -1.52
C THR A 202 20.05 6.07 -0.64
N ILE A 203 20.65 4.92 -0.97
CA ILE A 203 20.60 3.73 -0.10
C ILE A 203 21.18 4.05 1.28
N LYS A 204 22.30 4.81 1.33
CA LYS A 204 22.92 5.27 2.57
C LYS A 204 21.94 6.04 3.45
N GLU A 205 21.33 7.11 2.93
CA GLU A 205 20.38 7.94 3.69
C GLU A 205 19.18 7.12 4.16
N ASN A 206 18.68 6.21 3.30
CA ASN A 206 17.61 5.30 3.64
C ASN A 206 17.97 4.41 4.84
N ILE A 207 19.18 3.86 4.91
CA ILE A 207 19.63 3.03 6.04
C ILE A 207 19.84 3.90 7.28
N SER A 208 20.49 5.06 7.13
CA SER A 208 20.76 6.03 8.20
C SER A 208 19.49 6.55 8.90
N CYS A 209 18.31 6.50 8.27
CA CYS A 209 17.04 6.79 8.94
C CYS A 209 16.78 5.94 10.19
N GLY A 210 17.42 4.76 10.33
CA GLY A 210 17.26 3.89 11.49
C GLY A 210 17.84 4.46 12.79
N LYS A 211 18.88 5.30 12.71
CA LYS A 211 19.59 5.84 13.87
C LYS A 211 20.15 7.23 13.60
N GLU A 212 19.87 8.19 14.47
CA GLU A 212 20.44 9.53 14.40
C GLU A 212 21.98 9.46 14.53
N ASN A 213 22.71 10.16 13.65
CA ASN A 213 24.17 10.23 13.62
C ASN A 213 24.89 8.86 13.51
N ALA A 214 24.33 7.92 12.74
CA ALA A 214 24.97 6.65 12.44
C ALA A 214 26.33 6.82 11.74
N THR A 215 27.36 6.11 12.21
CA THR A 215 28.68 6.12 11.56
C THR A 215 28.70 5.21 10.33
N GLU A 216 29.68 5.39 9.43
CA GLU A 216 29.79 4.55 8.23
C GLU A 216 30.10 3.09 8.57
N GLU A 217 30.82 2.85 9.66
CA GLU A 217 31.12 1.51 10.18
C GLU A 217 29.85 0.82 10.67
N GLU A 218 28.98 1.53 11.38
CA GLU A 218 27.69 1.00 11.85
C GLU A 218 26.76 0.66 10.68
N ILE A 219 26.73 1.52 9.66
CA ILE A 219 25.96 1.28 8.43
C ILE A 219 26.49 0.05 7.70
N SER A 220 27.81 -0.07 7.55
CA SER A 220 28.44 -1.21 6.88
C SER A 220 28.17 -2.52 7.63
N ALA A 221 28.29 -2.52 8.96
CA ALA A 221 27.98 -3.69 9.78
C ALA A 221 26.50 -4.10 9.66
N ALA A 222 25.57 -3.14 9.63
CA ALA A 222 24.15 -3.41 9.45
C ALA A 222 23.84 -4.04 8.08
N ILE A 223 24.54 -3.59 7.03
CA ILE A 223 24.42 -4.11 5.66
C ILE A 223 24.91 -5.56 5.55
N GLU A 224 26.03 -5.87 6.21
CA GLU A 224 26.58 -7.23 6.27
C GLU A 224 25.62 -8.19 6.97
N ILE A 225 25.11 -7.80 8.15
CA ILE A 225 24.15 -8.63 8.91
C ILE A 225 22.86 -8.82 8.11
N ALA A 226 22.41 -7.79 7.40
CA ALA A 226 21.22 -7.85 6.54
C ALA A 226 21.41 -8.62 5.23
N ASN A 227 22.59 -9.22 4.99
CA ASN A 227 22.97 -9.86 3.73
C ASN A 227 22.76 -8.93 2.50
N ALA A 228 22.98 -7.62 2.67
CA ALA A 228 22.71 -6.62 1.63
C ALA A 228 23.96 -6.18 0.86
N ALA A 229 25.17 -6.45 1.37
CA ALA A 229 26.44 -6.01 0.79
C ALA A 229 26.59 -6.41 -0.69
N ASN A 230 26.45 -7.71 -0.98
CA ASN A 230 26.67 -8.28 -2.31
C ASN A 230 25.90 -7.58 -3.44
N PHE A 231 24.63 -7.22 -3.21
CA PHE A 231 23.85 -6.56 -4.27
C PHE A 231 24.11 -5.06 -4.33
N ILE A 232 24.46 -4.43 -3.21
CA ILE A 232 24.80 -3.01 -3.16
C ILE A 232 26.11 -2.78 -3.93
N GLU A 233 27.11 -3.64 -3.75
CA GLU A 233 28.39 -3.56 -4.48
C GLU A 233 28.24 -3.72 -6.00
N GLN A 234 27.22 -4.45 -6.44
CA GLN A 234 26.90 -4.60 -7.87
C GLN A 234 26.23 -3.36 -8.47
N LEU A 235 25.79 -2.39 -7.65
CA LEU A 235 25.19 -1.15 -8.13
C LEU A 235 26.29 -0.17 -8.58
N PRO A 236 26.08 0.60 -9.66
CA PRO A 236 27.11 1.50 -10.21
C PRO A 236 27.66 2.55 -9.24
N GLN A 237 26.88 2.91 -8.21
CA GLN A 237 27.23 3.93 -7.21
C GLN A 237 27.21 3.36 -5.79
N GLY A 238 27.14 2.03 -5.62
CA GLY A 238 27.08 1.39 -4.31
C GLY A 238 26.01 2.01 -3.40
N LEU A 239 26.44 2.45 -2.22
CA LEU A 239 25.62 3.13 -1.21
C LEU A 239 25.00 4.46 -1.65
N ASP A 240 25.66 5.17 -2.56
CA ASP A 240 25.18 6.47 -3.07
C ASP A 240 24.14 6.31 -4.20
N THR A 241 23.81 5.08 -4.56
CA THR A 241 22.75 4.80 -5.53
C THR A 241 21.41 5.34 -5.03
N LYS A 242 20.76 6.20 -5.84
CA LYS A 242 19.42 6.71 -5.55
C LYS A 242 18.35 5.66 -5.83
N VAL A 243 17.41 5.51 -4.90
CA VAL A 243 16.27 4.58 -5.00
C VAL A 243 14.95 5.36 -4.98
N GLY A 244 13.84 4.73 -5.40
CA GLY A 244 12.50 5.35 -5.43
C GLY A 244 11.97 5.60 -6.85
N GLU A 245 10.91 6.42 -6.98
CA GLU A 245 10.18 6.64 -8.24
C GLU A 245 11.06 7.15 -9.40
N HIS A 246 12.08 7.95 -9.08
CA HIS A 246 13.07 8.47 -10.04
C HIS A 246 14.46 7.81 -9.92
N GLY A 247 14.59 6.78 -9.08
CA GLY A 247 15.86 6.07 -8.81
C GLY A 247 15.91 4.68 -9.43
N THR A 248 16.94 3.93 -9.08
CA THR A 248 17.07 2.51 -9.42
C THR A 248 15.94 1.71 -8.78
N GLN A 249 15.28 0.87 -9.58
CA GLN A 249 14.25 -0.05 -9.09
C GLN A 249 14.92 -1.26 -8.46
N LEU A 250 14.69 -1.46 -7.16
CA LEU A 250 15.14 -2.63 -6.42
C LEU A 250 14.08 -3.74 -6.45
N SER A 251 14.50 -5.00 -6.38
CA SER A 251 13.58 -6.12 -6.15
C SER A 251 12.97 -6.03 -4.75
N ASP A 252 11.84 -6.68 -4.52
CA ASP A 252 11.18 -6.62 -3.21
C ASP A 252 12.05 -7.27 -2.12
N GLY A 253 12.80 -8.34 -2.44
CA GLY A 253 13.80 -8.92 -1.53
C GLY A 253 14.98 -7.99 -1.22
N GLN A 254 15.42 -7.18 -2.19
CA GLN A 254 16.44 -6.15 -1.95
C GLN A 254 15.89 -5.04 -1.04
N LYS A 255 14.68 -4.54 -1.30
CA LYS A 255 14.04 -3.54 -0.43
C LYS A 255 13.85 -4.07 0.99
N GLN A 256 13.49 -5.34 1.14
CA GLN A 256 13.30 -5.96 2.45
C GLN A 256 14.60 -6.06 3.23
N ARG A 257 15.70 -6.45 2.58
CA ARG A 257 17.03 -6.43 3.21
C ARG A 257 17.46 -5.03 3.64
N LEU A 258 17.14 -3.98 2.86
CA LEU A 258 17.39 -2.60 3.28
C LEU A 258 16.54 -2.20 4.50
N ALA A 259 15.27 -2.63 4.57
CA ALA A 259 14.44 -2.40 5.75
C ALA A 259 14.96 -3.12 7.00
N ILE A 260 15.46 -4.35 6.84
CA ILE A 260 16.11 -5.10 7.91
C ILE A 260 17.40 -4.40 8.37
N ALA A 261 18.24 -3.93 7.43
CA ALA A 261 19.43 -3.14 7.75
C ALA A 261 19.10 -1.90 8.61
N ARG A 262 17.99 -1.19 8.32
CA ARG A 262 17.51 -0.07 9.16
C ARG A 262 17.15 -0.53 10.58
N ALA A 263 16.43 -1.64 10.69
CA ALA A 263 16.05 -2.19 11.98
C ALA A 263 17.28 -2.63 12.80
N ILE A 264 18.29 -3.21 12.14
CA ILE A 264 19.57 -3.58 12.75
C ILE A 264 20.32 -2.35 13.24
N LEU A 265 20.46 -1.34 12.39
CA LEU A 265 21.20 -0.11 12.71
C LEU A 265 20.62 0.60 13.93
N LYS A 266 19.30 0.57 14.08
CA LYS A 266 18.57 1.11 15.23
C LYS A 266 18.90 0.38 16.53
N ASN A 267 19.29 -0.90 16.44
CA ASN A 267 19.58 -1.81 17.55
C ASN A 267 18.48 -1.84 18.65
N PRO A 268 17.22 -2.14 18.30
CA PRO A 268 16.09 -2.12 19.24
C PRO A 268 16.08 -3.32 20.19
N LYS A 269 15.56 -3.14 21.41
CA LYS A 269 15.34 -4.25 22.37
C LYS A 269 14.17 -5.15 21.97
N ILE A 270 13.20 -4.60 21.24
CA ILE A 270 12.01 -5.27 20.76
C ILE A 270 11.99 -5.24 19.23
N LEU A 271 11.84 -6.40 18.58
CA LEU A 271 11.71 -6.52 17.14
C LEU A 271 10.30 -6.95 16.75
N LEU A 272 9.66 -6.19 15.87
CA LEU A 272 8.31 -6.42 15.37
C LEU A 272 8.40 -6.79 13.89
N LEU A 273 7.97 -8.00 13.54
CA LEU A 273 8.04 -8.53 12.18
C LEU A 273 6.61 -8.76 11.66
N ASP A 274 6.14 -7.94 10.72
CA ASP A 274 4.80 -8.04 10.14
C ASP A 274 4.89 -8.67 8.75
N GLU A 275 4.72 -9.99 8.66
CA GLU A 275 4.79 -10.75 7.40
C GLU A 275 6.03 -10.47 6.54
N ALA A 276 7.19 -10.28 7.17
CA ALA A 276 8.41 -9.78 6.51
C ALA A 276 8.94 -10.64 5.34
N THR A 277 8.40 -11.85 5.11
CA THR A 277 8.82 -12.79 4.06
C THR A 277 7.69 -13.22 3.12
N SER A 278 6.47 -12.69 3.26
CA SER A 278 5.31 -13.22 2.52
C SER A 278 5.29 -12.83 1.04
N ALA A 279 5.90 -11.70 0.66
CA ALA A 279 5.93 -11.19 -0.72
C ALA A 279 7.19 -11.56 -1.51
N LEU A 280 8.04 -12.47 -1.00
CA LEU A 280 9.35 -12.78 -1.57
C LEU A 280 9.35 -14.10 -2.37
N ASP A 281 10.19 -14.16 -3.40
CA ASP A 281 10.57 -15.41 -4.05
C ASP A 281 11.42 -16.28 -3.10
N ALA A 282 11.49 -17.59 -3.34
CA ALA A 282 12.10 -18.55 -2.43
C ALA A 282 13.60 -18.31 -2.17
N GLU A 283 14.35 -17.82 -3.16
CA GLU A 283 15.77 -17.52 -2.99
C GLU A 283 15.95 -16.27 -2.13
N SER A 284 15.26 -15.17 -2.47
CA SER A 284 15.27 -13.93 -1.71
C SER A 284 14.81 -14.14 -0.27
N GLU A 285 13.78 -14.97 -0.09
CA GLU A 285 13.25 -15.32 1.23
C GLU A 285 14.30 -15.99 2.10
N ARG A 286 15.00 -17.01 1.59
CA ARG A 286 16.03 -17.72 2.35
C ARG A 286 17.10 -16.75 2.87
N ILE A 287 17.56 -15.86 1.99
CA ILE A 287 18.58 -14.85 2.33
C ILE A 287 18.06 -13.88 3.40
N VAL A 288 16.79 -13.47 3.30
CA VAL A 288 16.14 -12.58 4.27
C VAL A 288 15.93 -13.27 5.61
N GLN A 289 15.55 -14.55 5.61
CA GLN A 289 15.37 -15.35 6.82
C GLN A 289 16.70 -15.54 7.57
N GLU A 290 17.78 -15.86 6.85
CA GLU A 290 19.13 -15.93 7.44
C GLU A 290 19.57 -14.60 8.06
N ALA A 291 19.22 -13.47 7.44
CA ALA A 291 19.47 -12.15 7.99
C ALA A 291 18.65 -11.91 9.28
N LEU A 292 17.35 -12.25 9.27
CA LEU A 292 16.48 -12.10 10.44
C LEU A 292 17.00 -12.93 11.62
N GLU A 293 17.35 -14.20 11.41
CA GLU A 293 17.84 -15.09 12.49
C GLU A 293 19.06 -14.50 13.24
N LYS A 294 20.00 -13.85 12.54
CA LYS A 294 21.14 -13.16 13.17
C LYS A 294 20.72 -11.98 14.05
N VAL A 295 19.60 -11.32 13.72
CA VAL A 295 19.09 -10.16 14.47
C VAL A 295 18.24 -10.59 15.65
N MET A 296 17.62 -11.77 15.56
CA MET A 296 16.70 -12.29 16.56
C MET A 296 17.40 -12.64 17.89
N GLU A 297 18.71 -12.86 17.90
CA GLU A 297 19.44 -13.20 19.12
C GLU A 297 19.30 -12.10 20.20
N LYS A 298 18.88 -12.51 21.41
CA LYS A 298 18.81 -11.67 22.63
C LYS A 298 17.83 -10.49 22.57
N ARG A 299 16.82 -10.53 21.70
CA ARG A 299 15.76 -9.52 21.62
C ARG A 299 14.40 -10.14 21.92
N THR A 300 13.46 -9.34 22.42
CA THR A 300 12.06 -9.74 22.47
C THR A 300 11.45 -9.59 21.07
N ILE A 301 10.73 -10.60 20.58
CA ILE A 301 10.27 -10.61 19.18
C ILE A 301 8.80 -10.94 19.10
N VAL A 302 8.08 -10.12 18.35
CA VAL A 302 6.69 -10.37 17.98
C VAL A 302 6.65 -10.53 16.46
N VAL A 303 6.33 -11.74 15.99
CA VAL A 303 6.29 -12.05 14.55
C VAL A 303 4.89 -12.44 14.11
N VAL A 304 4.34 -11.72 13.14
CA VAL A 304 3.12 -12.13 12.42
C VAL A 304 3.55 -13.15 11.37
N ALA A 305 3.27 -14.41 11.66
CA ALA A 305 3.72 -15.51 10.83
C ALA A 305 2.63 -15.95 9.83
N HIS A 306 3.06 -16.20 8.59
CA HIS A 306 2.29 -16.84 7.54
C HIS A 306 2.93 -18.15 7.04
N ARG A 307 4.17 -18.43 7.46
CA ARG A 307 4.97 -19.58 7.03
C ARG A 307 5.30 -20.47 8.22
N LEU A 308 5.25 -21.78 7.98
CA LEU A 308 5.50 -22.80 9.01
C LEU A 308 6.89 -22.68 9.62
N THR A 309 7.90 -22.36 8.81
CA THR A 309 9.30 -22.22 9.22
C THR A 309 9.45 -21.17 10.32
N THR A 310 8.82 -20.00 10.14
CA THR A 310 8.81 -18.92 11.14
C THR A 310 8.06 -19.30 12.41
N ILE A 311 6.97 -20.08 12.29
CA ILE A 311 6.18 -20.56 13.44
C ILE A 311 6.99 -21.58 14.26
N ARG A 312 7.66 -22.52 13.58
CA ARG A 312 8.42 -23.62 14.21
C ARG A 312 9.56 -23.14 15.09
N ASN A 313 10.21 -22.04 14.69
CA ASN A 313 11.38 -21.49 15.39
C ASN A 313 11.02 -20.55 16.55
N ALA A 314 9.74 -20.24 16.76
CA ALA A 314 9.31 -19.36 17.85
C ALA A 314 9.36 -20.07 19.22
N ASP A 315 9.60 -19.32 20.30
CA ASP A 315 9.51 -19.83 21.68
C ASP A 315 8.06 -20.01 22.13
N TYR A 316 7.14 -19.19 21.61
CA TYR A 316 5.70 -19.31 21.86
C TYR A 316 4.91 -19.07 20.59
N ILE A 317 3.75 -19.71 20.51
CA ILE A 317 2.79 -19.53 19.42
C ILE A 317 1.48 -19.07 20.03
N ALA A 318 1.00 -17.90 19.61
CA ALA A 318 -0.27 -17.31 20.02
C ALA A 318 -1.25 -17.37 18.84
N VAL A 319 -2.34 -18.11 19.02
CA VAL A 319 -3.36 -18.31 18.00
C VAL A 319 -4.53 -17.34 18.23
N LEU A 320 -4.76 -16.47 17.25
CA LEU A 320 -5.80 -15.45 17.26
C LEU A 320 -7.00 -15.87 16.40
N HIS A 321 -8.19 -15.72 16.97
CA HIS A 321 -9.44 -15.90 16.25
C HIS A 321 -10.45 -14.84 16.67
N ALA A 322 -11.06 -14.16 15.69
CA ALA A 322 -12.08 -13.13 15.89
C ALA A 322 -11.73 -12.11 17.01
N GLY A 323 -10.47 -11.70 17.10
CA GLY A 323 -10.05 -10.71 18.09
C GLY A 323 -9.81 -11.22 19.52
N LYS A 324 -9.75 -12.54 19.70
CA LYS A 324 -9.45 -13.19 20.98
C LYS A 324 -8.26 -14.13 20.84
N LEU A 325 -7.52 -14.28 21.94
CA LEU A 325 -6.51 -15.31 22.06
C LEU A 325 -7.21 -16.64 22.37
N LEU A 326 -7.09 -17.61 21.46
CA LEU A 326 -7.64 -18.95 21.69
C LEU A 326 -6.69 -19.81 22.52
N GLU A 327 -5.40 -19.80 22.16
CA GLU A 327 -4.38 -20.63 22.79
C GLU A 327 -3.02 -19.95 22.71
N GLN A 328 -2.23 -20.11 23.77
CA GLN A 328 -0.80 -19.78 23.79
C GLN A 328 -0.03 -21.05 24.15
N ALA A 329 0.77 -21.55 23.21
CA ALA A 329 1.56 -22.76 23.35
C ALA A 329 3.05 -22.43 23.38
N ILE A 330 3.84 -23.26 24.08
CA ILE A 330 5.31 -23.24 24.00
C ILE A 330 5.70 -23.84 22.65
N GLY A 331 6.61 -23.17 21.95
CA GLY A 331 7.14 -23.58 20.66
C GLY A 331 7.87 -24.91 20.72
N VAL A 332 7.88 -25.61 19.59
CA VAL A 332 8.27 -27.02 19.46
C VAL A 332 9.70 -27.29 19.95
N SER A 333 10.58 -26.29 19.86
CA SER A 333 11.99 -26.37 20.24
C SER A 333 12.23 -26.58 21.76
N GLN A 334 11.25 -26.35 22.64
CA GLN A 334 11.41 -26.46 24.11
C GLN A 334 10.44 -27.45 24.79
N SER A 335 9.83 -28.37 24.06
CA SER A 335 8.71 -29.23 24.54
C SER A 335 9.01 -30.32 25.60
N THR A 336 10.09 -30.23 26.39
CA THR A 336 10.43 -31.27 27.37
C THR A 336 10.09 -30.99 28.82
N THR A 337 9.68 -29.79 29.23
CA THR A 337 9.45 -29.54 30.67
C THR A 337 8.39 -28.46 30.99
N ILE A 338 7.30 -28.93 31.62
CA ILE A 338 6.43 -28.23 32.59
C ILE A 338 5.24 -27.40 32.02
N ALA A 339 4.05 -28.02 31.94
CA ALA A 339 2.72 -27.40 32.10
C ALA A 339 1.64 -28.49 32.37
N PRO A 340 0.51 -28.21 33.06
CA PRO A 340 -0.34 -29.24 33.71
C PRO A 340 -1.23 -30.07 32.77
N ASN A 341 -1.23 -29.77 31.47
CA ASN A 341 -2.07 -30.47 30.49
C ASN A 341 -1.33 -30.65 29.16
N VAL A 342 -0.13 -31.24 29.25
CA VAL A 342 0.75 -31.56 28.12
C VAL A 342 0.01 -32.35 27.02
N ASN A 343 -0.97 -33.19 27.36
CA ASN A 343 -1.63 -34.05 26.38
C ASN A 343 -2.59 -33.27 25.46
N LYS A 344 -3.42 -32.36 26.00
CA LYS A 344 -4.31 -31.53 25.15
C LYS A 344 -3.54 -30.53 24.28
N ALA A 345 -2.51 -29.89 24.83
CA ALA A 345 -1.65 -29.00 24.07
C ALA A 345 -0.86 -29.79 23.01
N LYS A 346 -0.35 -30.99 23.33
CA LYS A 346 0.25 -31.88 22.34
C LYS A 346 -0.75 -32.32 21.28
N ASP A 347 -2.03 -32.52 21.58
CA ASP A 347 -3.03 -32.95 20.60
C ASP A 347 -3.48 -31.79 19.69
N SER A 348 -3.60 -30.56 20.21
CA SER A 348 -3.87 -29.35 19.41
C SER A 348 -2.67 -28.97 18.55
N ILE A 349 -1.46 -28.98 19.13
CA ILE A 349 -0.19 -28.77 18.42
C ILE A 349 0.03 -29.92 17.44
N ALA A 350 -0.20 -31.20 17.77
CA ALA A 350 -0.08 -32.31 16.83
C ALA A 350 -1.19 -32.33 15.78
N SER A 351 -2.32 -31.66 16.00
CA SER A 351 -3.34 -31.44 14.96
C SER A 351 -2.91 -30.31 14.03
N ILE A 352 -2.44 -29.18 14.58
CA ILE A 352 -1.88 -28.05 13.81
C ILE A 352 -0.63 -28.49 13.03
N PHE A 353 0.29 -29.21 13.67
CA PHE A 353 1.48 -29.81 13.06
C PHE A 353 1.15 -31.04 12.23
N GLY A 354 0.14 -31.85 12.54
CA GLY A 354 -0.30 -32.94 11.65
C GLY A 354 -0.91 -32.43 10.35
N ILE A 355 -1.42 -31.19 10.37
CA ILE A 355 -1.93 -30.43 9.22
C ILE A 355 -0.79 -29.70 8.50
N LEU A 356 0.23 -29.22 9.22
CA LEU A 356 1.38 -28.50 8.66
C LEU A 356 2.56 -29.42 8.24
N ASP A 357 2.69 -30.62 8.81
CA ASP A 357 3.62 -31.71 8.46
C ASP A 357 3.00 -32.68 7.44
N ILE A 358 1.88 -32.32 6.80
CA ILE A 358 1.52 -32.97 5.54
C ILE A 358 2.64 -32.61 4.58
N LYS A 359 3.62 -33.54 4.42
CA LYS A 359 4.66 -33.42 3.41
C LYS A 359 3.95 -33.07 2.11
N PRO A 360 4.20 -31.90 1.51
CA PRO A 360 3.64 -31.61 0.22
C PRO A 360 4.08 -32.76 -0.69
N LYS A 361 3.15 -33.35 -1.45
CA LYS A 361 3.47 -34.45 -2.37
C LYS A 361 4.60 -34.06 -3.34
N ILE A 362 4.84 -32.76 -3.51
CA ILE A 362 6.01 -32.19 -4.15
C ILE A 362 6.82 -31.41 -3.12
N ASP A 363 8.01 -31.92 -2.81
CA ASP A 363 9.04 -31.17 -2.09
C ASP A 363 9.90 -30.45 -3.13
N SER A 364 9.82 -29.12 -3.21
CA SER A 364 10.58 -28.30 -4.16
C SER A 364 12.09 -28.30 -3.90
N SER A 365 12.53 -28.91 -2.79
CA SER A 365 13.94 -29.17 -2.49
C SER A 365 14.46 -30.50 -3.05
N PHE A 366 13.57 -31.36 -3.59
CA PHE A 366 13.94 -32.62 -4.22
C PHE A 366 13.91 -32.52 -5.75
N ASP A 367 15.02 -32.86 -6.39
CA ASP A 367 15.20 -32.93 -7.85
C ASP A 367 14.56 -34.20 -8.44
N VAL A 368 13.35 -34.57 -7.97
CA VAL A 368 12.65 -35.79 -8.41
C VAL A 368 11.79 -35.44 -9.62
N GLY A 369 12.38 -35.64 -10.80
CA GLY A 369 11.78 -35.44 -12.11
C GLY A 369 12.83 -35.69 -13.20
N THR A 370 12.41 -35.89 -14.45
CA THR A 370 13.35 -36.12 -15.55
C THR A 370 13.89 -34.77 -16.04
N THR A 371 15.12 -34.42 -15.65
CA THR A 371 15.79 -33.20 -16.14
C THR A 371 16.35 -33.42 -17.54
N LEU A 372 15.66 -32.90 -18.56
CA LEU A 372 16.17 -32.93 -19.93
C LEU A 372 17.24 -31.84 -20.11
N VAL A 373 18.48 -32.25 -20.34
CA VAL A 373 19.65 -31.35 -20.53
C VAL A 373 19.49 -30.45 -21.76
N VAL A 374 18.70 -30.89 -22.74
CA VAL A 374 18.36 -30.13 -23.94
C VAL A 374 16.91 -30.47 -24.33
N VAL A 375 15.99 -29.51 -24.25
CA VAL A 375 14.63 -29.65 -24.77
C VAL A 375 14.66 -29.37 -26.28
N ARG A 376 14.59 -30.43 -27.11
CA ARG A 376 14.42 -30.32 -28.57
C ARG A 376 13.06 -30.89 -28.94
N GLY A 377 12.16 -30.02 -29.40
CA GLY A 377 10.82 -30.39 -29.84
C GLY A 377 9.77 -29.37 -29.41
N ASP A 378 8.55 -29.56 -29.91
CA ASP A 378 7.40 -28.75 -29.58
C ASP A 378 6.76 -29.30 -28.28
N ILE A 379 6.30 -28.43 -27.39
CA ILE A 379 5.58 -28.82 -26.16
C ILE A 379 4.08 -28.79 -26.45
N GLU A 380 3.41 -29.94 -26.40
CA GLU A 380 1.97 -30.04 -26.66
C GLU A 380 1.20 -30.32 -25.37
N PHE A 381 0.38 -29.37 -24.95
CA PHE A 381 -0.74 -29.59 -24.04
C PHE A 381 -1.93 -30.09 -24.87
N LYS A 382 -2.48 -31.25 -24.53
CA LYS A 382 -3.65 -31.81 -25.20
C LYS A 382 -4.74 -32.06 -24.16
N HIS A 383 -5.93 -31.54 -24.42
CA HIS A 383 -7.14 -31.79 -23.62
C HIS A 383 -7.05 -31.40 -22.14
N VAL A 384 -6.26 -30.38 -21.81
CA VAL A 384 -6.03 -29.97 -20.42
C VAL A 384 -7.30 -29.34 -19.84
N SER A 385 -7.84 -29.96 -18.80
CA SER A 385 -9.01 -29.48 -18.09
C SER A 385 -8.68 -29.26 -16.62
N TYR A 386 -8.98 -28.07 -16.11
CA TYR A 386 -8.62 -27.66 -14.75
C TYR A 386 -9.77 -26.95 -14.06
N ARG A 387 -9.97 -27.30 -12.78
CA ARG A 387 -10.92 -26.67 -11.86
C ARG A 387 -10.19 -26.39 -10.55
N TYR A 388 -10.49 -25.27 -9.92
CA TYR A 388 -10.06 -25.06 -8.54
C TYR A 388 -10.90 -25.97 -7.63
N ALA A 389 -10.25 -26.68 -6.71
CA ALA A 389 -10.94 -27.54 -5.74
C ALA A 389 -11.94 -26.75 -4.86
N THR A 390 -11.63 -25.47 -4.57
CA THR A 390 -12.46 -24.55 -3.79
C THR A 390 -13.68 -23.99 -4.53
N ARG A 391 -13.72 -24.14 -5.86
CA ARG A 391 -14.86 -23.75 -6.72
C ARG A 391 -15.04 -24.77 -7.84
N PRO A 392 -15.50 -25.98 -7.52
CA PRO A 392 -15.63 -27.08 -8.49
C PRO A 392 -16.65 -26.79 -9.59
N ASP A 393 -17.55 -25.84 -9.34
CA ASP A 393 -18.50 -25.24 -10.26
C ASP A 393 -17.87 -24.30 -11.29
N VAL A 394 -16.63 -23.84 -11.07
CA VAL A 394 -15.90 -22.93 -11.96
C VAL A 394 -14.75 -23.67 -12.66
N GLN A 395 -14.99 -24.01 -13.93
CA GLN A 395 -13.97 -24.64 -14.77
C GLN A 395 -13.06 -23.59 -15.43
N ILE A 396 -11.79 -23.60 -15.03
CA ILE A 396 -10.77 -22.63 -15.45
C ILE A 396 -10.21 -22.97 -16.83
N PHE A 397 -9.82 -24.24 -17.03
CA PHE A 397 -9.48 -24.77 -18.35
C PHE A 397 -10.51 -25.83 -18.71
N LYS A 398 -11.10 -25.70 -19.90
CA LYS A 398 -12.00 -26.68 -20.47
C LYS A 398 -11.42 -27.08 -21.81
N ASP A 399 -10.85 -28.27 -21.85
CA ASP A 399 -10.31 -28.88 -23.08
C ASP A 399 -9.25 -28.01 -23.77
N LEU A 400 -8.29 -27.50 -22.99
CA LEU A 400 -7.22 -26.65 -23.50
C LEU A 400 -6.19 -27.50 -24.28
N CYS A 401 -6.08 -27.22 -25.57
CA CYS A 401 -5.01 -27.71 -26.43
C CYS A 401 -4.07 -26.56 -26.79
N LEU A 402 -2.78 -26.70 -26.49
CA LEU A 402 -1.76 -25.67 -26.75
C LEU A 402 -0.46 -26.34 -27.21
N THR A 403 0.00 -26.00 -28.41
CA THR A 403 1.31 -26.42 -28.91
C THR A 403 2.28 -25.26 -28.87
N ILE A 404 3.42 -25.42 -28.20
CA ILE A 404 4.50 -24.46 -28.08
C ILE A 404 5.66 -24.95 -28.96
N PRO A 405 5.83 -24.40 -30.17
CA PRO A 405 6.86 -24.87 -31.07
C PRO A 405 8.26 -24.37 -30.70
N SER A 406 9.26 -25.20 -30.98
CA SER A 406 10.67 -24.86 -30.75
C SER A 406 11.12 -23.71 -31.67
N GLY A 407 11.62 -22.60 -31.09
CA GLY A 407 12.39 -21.58 -31.81
C GLY A 407 11.64 -20.43 -32.51
N LYS A 408 10.39 -20.12 -32.15
CA LYS A 408 9.66 -18.94 -32.69
C LYS A 408 9.07 -18.03 -31.61
N ASN A 409 9.29 -16.71 -31.74
CA ASN A 409 8.78 -15.64 -30.86
C ASN A 409 7.28 -15.28 -31.08
N GLN A 410 6.47 -16.17 -31.66
CA GLN A 410 5.04 -15.93 -31.93
C GLN A 410 4.22 -17.21 -31.70
N TYR A 411 3.18 -17.09 -30.86
CA TYR A 411 2.32 -18.20 -30.44
C TYR A 411 0.95 -18.11 -31.14
N TYR A 412 0.46 -19.23 -31.67
CA TYR A 412 -0.84 -19.34 -32.32
C TYR A 412 -1.79 -20.17 -31.44
N LEU A 413 -2.90 -19.57 -31.01
CA LEU A 413 -4.03 -20.30 -30.42
C LEU A 413 -4.97 -20.75 -31.54
N THR A 414 -5.24 -22.05 -31.65
CA THR A 414 -6.24 -22.61 -32.57
C THR A 414 -7.66 -22.43 -32.04
N ARG A 415 -8.04 -21.16 -31.85
CA ARG A 415 -9.35 -20.53 -32.09
C ARG A 415 -9.15 -19.02 -31.86
N GLN A 416 -8.77 -18.36 -32.96
CA GLN A 416 -8.50 -16.93 -33.15
C GLN A 416 -8.17 -16.08 -31.92
N PHE A 417 -6.92 -16.13 -31.45
CA PHE A 417 -6.25 -14.97 -30.85
C PHE A 417 -4.76 -14.99 -31.19
N VAL A 418 -4.22 -13.84 -31.59
CA VAL A 418 -2.78 -13.59 -31.76
C VAL A 418 -2.36 -12.63 -30.65
N ILE A 419 -1.45 -13.04 -29.76
CA ILE A 419 -0.85 -12.16 -28.74
C ILE A 419 0.55 -11.79 -29.21
N THR A 420 0.79 -10.51 -29.49
CA THR A 420 2.13 -9.98 -29.78
C THR A 420 2.76 -9.47 -28.48
N LEU A 421 3.87 -10.06 -28.04
CA LEU A 421 4.69 -9.54 -26.94
C LEU A 421 5.82 -8.66 -27.51
N PRO A 422 6.09 -7.46 -26.97
CA PRO A 422 7.21 -6.65 -27.42
C PRO A 422 8.52 -7.13 -26.79
N THR A 423 9.54 -7.37 -27.61
CA THR A 423 10.94 -7.31 -27.17
C THR A 423 11.40 -5.85 -27.17
N ALA A 424 12.20 -5.50 -26.16
CA ALA A 424 12.91 -4.23 -26.12
C ALA A 424 13.87 -4.15 -27.30
N ASP A 425 13.64 -3.23 -28.25
CA ASP A 425 14.49 -2.07 -28.49
C ASP A 425 13.95 -1.19 -29.65
N LYS A 426 14.30 0.10 -29.62
CA LYS A 426 14.13 1.18 -30.62
C LYS A 426 12.86 2.06 -30.61
N GLY A 427 13.09 3.35 -30.28
CA GLY A 427 12.54 4.50 -31.01
C GLY A 427 11.18 5.08 -30.56
N LYS A 428 11.21 6.23 -29.87
CA LYS A 428 10.06 6.95 -29.27
C LYS A 428 9.01 7.58 -30.22
N GLN A 429 8.99 7.32 -31.53
CA GLN A 429 8.04 7.99 -32.45
C GLN A 429 7.00 7.09 -33.15
N GLN A 430 7.08 5.75 -33.06
CA GLN A 430 6.09 4.86 -33.72
C GLN A 430 4.82 4.56 -32.90
N LYS A 431 4.72 5.00 -31.64
CA LYS A 431 3.61 4.64 -30.73
C LYS A 431 2.24 5.27 -31.06
N LYS A 432 2.17 6.38 -31.82
CA LYS A 432 0.88 7.06 -32.11
C LYS A 432 0.11 6.52 -33.32
N ARG A 433 0.76 5.84 -34.28
CA ARG A 433 0.07 5.24 -35.46
C ARG A 433 -0.57 3.88 -35.15
N SER A 434 0.01 3.10 -34.23
CA SER A 434 -0.46 1.77 -33.84
C SER A 434 -1.84 1.80 -33.14
N PHE A 435 -2.10 2.83 -32.33
CA PHE A 435 -3.34 2.95 -31.55
C PHE A 435 -4.60 3.15 -32.43
N LYS A 436 -4.49 3.87 -33.55
CA LYS A 436 -5.62 4.13 -34.47
C LYS A 436 -5.97 2.91 -35.32
N GLN A 437 -4.97 2.11 -35.69
CA GLN A 437 -5.16 0.81 -36.36
C GLN A 437 -5.74 -0.25 -35.41
N GLN A 438 -5.31 -0.27 -34.14
CA GLN A 438 -5.87 -1.16 -33.12
C GLN A 438 -7.36 -0.89 -32.85
N ASN A 439 -7.78 0.38 -32.79
CA ASN A 439 -9.20 0.71 -32.61
C ASN A 439 -10.06 0.34 -33.82
N GLN A 440 -9.53 0.43 -35.05
CA GLN A 440 -10.25 0.03 -36.26
C GLN A 440 -10.49 -1.49 -36.31
N GLN A 441 -9.52 -2.29 -35.84
CA GLN A 441 -9.64 -3.75 -35.79
C GLN A 441 -10.65 -4.22 -34.74
N ILE A 442 -10.70 -3.54 -33.60
CA ILE A 442 -11.69 -3.79 -32.54
C ILE A 442 -13.11 -3.42 -33.02
N HIS A 443 -13.25 -2.32 -33.77
CA HIS A 443 -14.54 -1.90 -34.32
C HIS A 443 -15.09 -2.89 -35.36
N ASN A 444 -14.22 -3.43 -36.22
CA ASN A 444 -14.60 -4.44 -37.22
C ASN A 444 -15.00 -5.79 -36.57
N PHE A 445 -14.36 -6.13 -35.44
CA PHE A 445 -14.69 -7.31 -34.65
C PHE A 445 -16.07 -7.20 -34.00
N ILE A 446 -16.40 -6.05 -33.39
CA ILE A 446 -17.72 -5.84 -32.74
C ILE A 446 -18.87 -5.89 -33.77
N SER A 447 -18.65 -5.38 -35.00
CA SER A 447 -19.64 -5.46 -36.09
C SER A 447 -19.83 -6.86 -36.69
N SER A 448 -18.99 -7.84 -36.34
CA SER A 448 -19.07 -9.23 -36.83
C SER A 448 -19.78 -10.19 -35.88
N LEU A 449 -20.23 -9.70 -34.71
CA LEU A 449 -20.94 -10.52 -33.72
C LEU A 449 -22.44 -10.67 -34.08
N PRO A 450 -23.06 -11.85 -33.89
CA PRO A 450 -24.48 -12.06 -34.18
C PRO A 450 -25.40 -11.19 -33.28
N GLN A 451 -26.56 -10.79 -33.80
CA GLN A 451 -27.51 -9.89 -33.11
C GLN A 451 -27.95 -10.45 -31.75
N GLY A 452 -27.77 -9.66 -30.70
CA GLY A 452 -28.15 -9.97 -29.31
C GLY A 452 -27.36 -9.19 -28.24
N TYR A 453 -26.23 -8.58 -28.60
CA TYR A 453 -25.42 -7.77 -27.69
C TYR A 453 -25.62 -6.27 -27.96
N ASP A 454 -26.33 -5.60 -27.08
CA ASP A 454 -26.46 -4.14 -27.09
C ASP A 454 -25.21 -3.55 -26.42
N THR A 455 -24.32 -2.92 -27.19
CA THR A 455 -23.11 -2.29 -26.66
C THR A 455 -22.90 -0.91 -27.27
N SER A 456 -23.23 0.13 -26.49
CA SER A 456 -22.85 1.51 -26.79
C SER A 456 -21.41 1.78 -26.34
N VAL A 457 -20.56 2.24 -27.24
CA VAL A 457 -19.15 2.56 -26.97
C VAL A 457 -19.01 4.05 -26.65
N GLY A 458 -18.57 4.39 -25.43
CA GLY A 458 -18.10 5.73 -25.06
C GLY A 458 -16.56 5.77 -24.96
N GLU A 459 -15.95 6.91 -25.24
CA GLU A 459 -14.49 7.10 -25.40
C GLU A 459 -13.60 6.83 -24.16
N ARG A 460 -14.11 6.28 -23.07
CA ARG A 460 -13.30 5.88 -21.90
C ARG A 460 -13.81 4.58 -21.26
N GLY A 461 -13.28 3.45 -21.74
CA GLY A 461 -13.29 2.18 -21.03
C GLY A 461 -14.57 1.34 -21.13
N ILE A 462 -14.39 0.02 -20.98
CA ILE A 462 -15.45 -0.99 -21.02
C ILE A 462 -16.14 -1.02 -19.65
N GLN A 463 -17.46 -0.81 -19.65
CA GLN A 463 -18.34 -1.00 -18.50
C GLN A 463 -19.13 -2.29 -18.72
N LEU A 464 -18.84 -3.34 -17.93
CA LEU A 464 -19.68 -4.53 -17.88
C LEU A 464 -20.78 -4.32 -16.83
N LEU A 465 -22.03 -4.46 -17.27
CA LEU A 465 -23.20 -4.50 -16.40
C LEU A 465 -23.21 -5.83 -15.63
N GLY A 466 -23.10 -5.75 -14.30
CA GLY A 466 -23.01 -6.91 -13.40
C GLY A 466 -21.84 -6.73 -12.42
N GLY A 467 -22.11 -6.16 -11.25
CA GLY A 467 -21.09 -5.65 -10.34
C GLY A 467 -20.12 -6.70 -9.78
N ARG A 468 -18.87 -6.67 -10.25
CA ARG A 468 -17.61 -6.69 -9.47
C ARG A 468 -16.43 -6.65 -10.45
N LYS A 469 -15.53 -5.68 -10.30
CA LYS A 469 -14.26 -5.61 -11.06
C LYS A 469 -13.34 -6.73 -10.57
N GLN A 470 -13.05 -7.73 -11.39
CA GLN A 470 -11.95 -8.68 -11.14
C GLN A 470 -10.79 -8.38 -12.08
N ARG A 471 -9.59 -8.18 -11.52
CA ARG A 471 -8.33 -8.13 -12.26
C ARG A 471 -7.95 -9.56 -12.62
N ILE A 472 -7.82 -9.87 -13.90
CA ILE A 472 -7.20 -11.13 -14.34
C ILE A 472 -5.69 -10.91 -14.25
N ALA A 473 -5.05 -11.46 -13.21
CA ALA A 473 -3.61 -11.55 -13.10
C ALA A 473 -3.15 -12.81 -13.83
N ILE A 474 -2.47 -12.66 -14.96
CA ILE A 474 -1.80 -13.78 -15.63
C ILE A 474 -0.47 -13.99 -14.89
N ALA A 475 -0.27 -15.22 -14.42
CA ALA A 475 0.87 -15.65 -13.62
C ALA A 475 2.21 -15.26 -14.29
N ARG A 476 2.97 -14.41 -13.59
CA ARG A 476 4.34 -13.98 -13.92
C ARG A 476 5.48 -15.01 -13.69
N PRO A 477 5.32 -16.20 -13.06
CA PRO A 477 6.48 -17.06 -12.80
C PRO A 477 7.06 -17.79 -14.02
N ILE A 478 6.31 -17.95 -15.12
CA ILE A 478 6.70 -18.89 -16.19
C ILE A 478 7.77 -18.34 -17.15
N LEU A 479 8.17 -17.06 -17.04
CA LEU A 479 8.93 -16.38 -18.10
C LEU A 479 10.37 -15.99 -17.77
N LYS A 480 11.02 -16.56 -16.74
CA LYS A 480 12.38 -16.10 -16.37
C LYS A 480 13.50 -17.10 -16.16
N ASP A 481 13.32 -18.42 -16.33
CA ASP A 481 14.45 -19.36 -16.38
C ASP A 481 14.12 -20.64 -17.20
N PRO A 482 15.01 -21.17 -18.06
CA PRO A 482 14.72 -22.29 -18.94
C PRO A 482 15.02 -23.63 -18.23
N LYS A 483 14.26 -23.94 -17.18
CA LYS A 483 14.19 -25.30 -16.64
C LYS A 483 12.72 -25.68 -16.54
N ILE A 484 12.27 -26.51 -17.47
CA ILE A 484 10.90 -27.05 -17.49
C ILE A 484 10.94 -28.37 -16.74
N LEU A 485 10.41 -28.39 -15.52
CA LEU A 485 10.06 -29.61 -14.79
C LEU A 485 8.72 -30.11 -15.34
N LEU A 486 8.72 -31.28 -15.99
CA LEU A 486 7.48 -31.97 -16.40
C LEU A 486 6.99 -32.80 -15.21
N LEU A 487 5.82 -32.44 -14.68
CA LEU A 487 5.14 -33.17 -13.61
C LEU A 487 3.88 -33.85 -14.18
N ASP A 488 3.66 -35.13 -13.84
CA ASP A 488 2.52 -35.94 -14.31
C ASP A 488 1.16 -35.37 -13.85
N GLU A 489 0.12 -35.64 -14.64
CA GLU A 489 -1.24 -35.03 -14.59
C GLU A 489 -1.93 -35.00 -13.22
N GLU A 490 -1.52 -35.82 -12.25
CA GLU A 490 -2.11 -35.84 -10.90
C GLU A 490 -1.64 -34.71 -9.98
N THR A 491 -0.64 -33.91 -10.37
CA THR A 491 0.05 -32.98 -9.44
C THR A 491 -0.31 -31.49 -9.58
N SER A 492 -1.09 -31.11 -10.59
CA SER A 492 -1.51 -29.70 -10.79
C SER A 492 -2.66 -29.23 -9.88
N ALA A 493 -3.26 -30.16 -9.11
CA ALA A 493 -4.37 -29.88 -8.19
C ALA A 493 -3.94 -29.30 -6.82
N LEU A 494 -2.64 -29.28 -6.50
CA LEU A 494 -2.11 -29.20 -5.13
C LEU A 494 -1.91 -27.77 -4.56
N ASP A 495 -1.75 -26.72 -5.38
CA ASP A 495 -1.53 -25.34 -4.86
C ASP A 495 -2.81 -24.69 -4.30
N ALA A 496 -3.99 -25.22 -4.65
CA ALA A 496 -5.28 -24.78 -4.11
C ALA A 496 -5.71 -25.59 -2.86
N GLU A 497 -5.01 -26.69 -2.57
CA GLU A 497 -5.31 -27.59 -1.46
C GLU A 497 -4.77 -27.04 -0.14
N SER A 498 -3.65 -26.32 -0.16
CA SER A 498 -3.01 -25.70 1.02
C SER A 498 -3.86 -24.58 1.66
N GLU A 499 -4.59 -23.77 0.87
CA GLU A 499 -5.58 -22.82 1.40
C GLU A 499 -6.84 -23.52 1.95
N HIS A 500 -7.27 -24.62 1.32
CA HIS A 500 -8.42 -25.41 1.74
C HIS A 500 -8.16 -26.19 3.06
N ILE A 501 -6.93 -26.67 3.25
CA ILE A 501 -6.52 -27.44 4.42
C ILE A 501 -6.46 -26.56 5.69
N VAL A 502 -6.04 -25.30 5.57
CA VAL A 502 -6.07 -24.34 6.69
C VAL A 502 -7.52 -23.98 7.06
N GLN A 503 -8.41 -23.87 6.07
CA GLN A 503 -9.82 -23.56 6.31
C GLN A 503 -10.60 -24.76 6.91
N ASP A 504 -10.38 -25.98 6.41
CA ASP A 504 -10.98 -27.23 6.94
C ASP A 504 -10.44 -27.56 8.35
N ALA A 505 -9.20 -27.18 8.66
CA ALA A 505 -8.63 -27.26 10.02
C ALA A 505 -9.30 -26.29 11.00
N LEU A 506 -9.66 -25.09 10.55
CA LEU A 506 -10.34 -24.09 11.37
C LEU A 506 -11.81 -24.47 11.61
N ASP A 507 -12.47 -25.08 10.63
CA ASP A 507 -13.84 -25.59 10.76
C ASP A 507 -13.95 -26.85 11.64
N ARG A 508 -12.86 -27.60 11.85
CA ARG A 508 -12.80 -28.75 12.77
C ARG A 508 -12.37 -28.38 14.20
N ILE A 509 -11.79 -27.19 14.38
CA ILE A 509 -11.43 -26.63 15.70
C ILE A 509 -12.62 -25.83 16.29
N MET A 510 -13.49 -25.26 15.45
CA MET A 510 -14.82 -24.76 15.85
C MET A 510 -15.78 -25.89 16.16
#